data_AF-A0A2C1LN20-F1
#
_entry.id   AF-A0A2C1LN20-F1
#
_cell.length_a   1.000
_cell.length_b   1.000
_cell.length_c   1.000
_cell.angle_alpha   90.00
_cell.angle_beta   90.00
_cell.angle_gamma   90.00
#
_symmetry.space_group_name_H-M   'P 1'
#
loop_
_entity.id
_entity.type
_entity.pdbx_description
1 polymer ?
#
loop_
_entity_poly.entity_id
_entity_poly.type
_entity_poly.pdbx_seq_one_letter_code
_entity_poly.pdbx_strand_id
1 'polypeptide(L)'
;MIIYKSKDKLELRISGVNRFFILAAAISSFLFAAMHFDFDHVLVYMSMGFVFSFLYVKTYRIAVPITAHALMNCLPLLSLFNS
;
A
#
# COMPACT_ATOMS: atom_id res chain seq x y z
N MET A 1 -18.86 31.04 -9.40
CA MET A 1 -18.32 30.02 -10.33
C MET A 1 -16.92 29.60 -9.88
N ILE A 2 -16.80 28.81 -8.79
CA ILE A 2 -15.50 28.34 -8.24
C ILE A 2 -15.53 26.81 -7.95
N ILE A 3 -16.70 26.17 -7.97
CA ILE A 3 -16.85 24.77 -7.51
C ILE A 3 -16.47 23.74 -8.59
N TYR A 4 -16.46 24.09 -9.88
CA TYR A 4 -16.18 23.13 -10.95
C TYR A 4 -14.68 22.74 -11.09
N LYS A 5 -13.74 23.60 -10.69
CA LYS A 5 -12.29 23.39 -10.89
C LYS A 5 -11.67 22.33 -9.97
N SER A 6 -12.39 21.87 -8.95
CA SER A 6 -11.89 20.88 -7.98
C SER A 6 -11.99 19.44 -8.51
N LYS A 7 -13.06 19.11 -9.26
CA LYS A 7 -13.24 17.76 -9.81
C LYS A 7 -12.19 17.42 -10.86
N ASP A 8 -11.83 18.37 -11.72
CA ASP A 8 -10.81 18.17 -12.76
C ASP A 8 -9.43 17.82 -12.19
N LYS A 9 -9.03 18.45 -11.06
CA LYS A 9 -7.78 18.11 -10.37
C LYS A 9 -7.81 16.73 -9.72
N LEU A 10 -8.97 16.31 -9.22
CA LEU A 10 -9.15 14.97 -8.66
C LEU A 10 -9.13 13.92 -9.77
N GLU A 11 -9.84 14.14 -10.88
CA GLU A 11 -9.85 13.24 -12.03
C GLU A 11 -8.49 13.15 -12.73
N LEU A 12 -7.75 14.25 -12.87
CA LEU A 12 -6.37 14.23 -13.38
C LEU A 12 -5.43 13.42 -12.47
N ARG A 13 -5.61 13.52 -11.16
CA ARG A 13 -4.84 12.77 -10.15
C ARG A 13 -5.23 11.29 -10.11
N ILE A 14 -6.50 10.96 -10.36
CA ILE A 14 -6.98 9.58 -10.55
C ILE A 14 -6.42 9.00 -11.86
N SER A 15 -6.40 9.75 -12.96
CA SER A 15 -5.92 9.26 -14.26
C SER A 15 -4.39 9.07 -14.31
N GLY A 16 -3.63 9.92 -13.62
CA GLY A 16 -2.17 9.81 -13.56
C GLY A 16 -1.68 8.60 -12.76
N VAL A 17 -2.36 8.28 -11.66
CA VAL A 17 -2.02 7.14 -10.79
C VAL A 17 -2.39 5.79 -11.44
N ASN A 18 -3.48 5.73 -12.21
CA ASN A 18 -3.97 4.48 -12.78
C ASN A 18 -3.10 3.92 -13.92
N ARG A 19 -2.44 4.76 -14.74
CA ARG A 19 -1.74 4.29 -15.95
C ARG A 19 -0.50 3.43 -15.67
N PHE A 20 0.17 3.63 -14.54
CA PHE A 20 1.37 2.88 -14.16
C PHE A 20 1.23 2.14 -12.83
N PHE A 21 0.00 1.96 -12.34
CA PHE A 21 -0.25 1.38 -11.02
C PHE A 21 0.40 0.01 -10.84
N ILE A 22 0.23 -0.90 -11.80
CA ILE A 22 0.76 -2.27 -11.70
C ILE A 22 2.29 -2.25 -11.59
N LEU A 23 2.97 -1.45 -12.40
CA LEU A 23 4.43 -1.34 -12.39
C LEU A 23 4.94 -0.69 -11.09
N ALA A 24 4.30 0.41 -10.67
CA ALA A 24 4.65 1.09 -9.42
C ALA A 24 4.41 0.21 -8.18
N ALA A 25 3.31 -0.54 -8.16
CA ALA A 25 2.97 -1.47 -7.09
C ALA A 25 3.92 -2.68 -7.08
N ALA A 26 4.30 -3.22 -8.25
CA ALA A 26 5.27 -4.31 -8.36
C ALA A 26 6.66 -3.90 -7.84
N ILE A 27 7.16 -2.72 -8.26
CA ILE A 27 8.46 -2.22 -7.78
C ILE A 27 8.41 -1.92 -6.28
N SER A 28 7.35 -1.25 -5.80
CA SER A 28 7.22 -0.90 -4.38
C SER A 28 7.10 -2.13 -3.49
N SER A 29 6.34 -3.14 -3.92
CA SER A 29 6.19 -4.40 -3.18
C SER A 29 7.46 -5.24 -3.17
N PHE A 30 8.20 -5.27 -4.28
CA PHE A 30 9.49 -5.95 -4.35
C PHE A 30 10.52 -5.33 -3.40
N LEU A 31 10.64 -3.99 -3.39
CA LEU A 31 11.52 -3.28 -2.47
C LEU A 31 11.10 -3.49 -1.01
N PHE A 32 9.81 -3.48 -0.73
CA PHE A 32 9.29 -3.76 0.62
C PHE A 32 9.69 -5.16 1.09
N ALA A 33 9.52 -6.19 0.26
CA ALA A 33 9.91 -7.55 0.58
C ALA A 33 11.43 -7.70 0.80
N ALA A 34 12.25 -7.08 -0.06
CA ALA A 34 13.71 -7.13 0.06
C ALA A 34 14.22 -6.53 1.39
N MET A 35 13.56 -5.48 1.88
CA MET A 35 13.92 -4.81 3.14
C MET A 35 13.56 -5.60 4.40
N HIS A 36 12.81 -6.70 4.29
CA HIS A 36 12.49 -7.57 5.43
C HIS A 36 13.61 -8.57 5.74
N PHE A 37 14.60 -8.73 4.84
CA PHE A 37 15.74 -9.65 5.01
C PHE A 37 15.37 -11.10 5.37
N ASP A 38 14.12 -11.50 5.10
CA ASP A 38 13.56 -12.82 5.37
C ASP A 38 13.03 -13.38 4.04
N PHE A 39 13.87 -14.20 3.42
CA PHE A 39 13.65 -14.68 2.06
C PHE A 39 12.62 -15.81 1.96
N ASP A 40 12.34 -16.50 3.07
CA ASP A 40 11.35 -17.58 3.12
C ASP A 40 9.92 -17.04 2.96
N HIS A 41 9.68 -15.79 3.39
CA HIS A 41 8.37 -15.15 3.36
C HIS A 41 8.26 -14.04 2.29
N VAL A 42 9.16 -13.99 1.30
CA VAL A 42 9.19 -12.95 0.26
C VAL A 42 7.84 -12.78 -0.44
N LEU A 43 7.17 -13.88 -0.79
CA LEU A 43 5.88 -13.83 -1.48
C LEU A 43 4.80 -13.18 -0.61
N VAL A 44 4.85 -13.44 0.70
CA VAL A 44 3.95 -12.83 1.69
C VAL A 44 4.24 -11.34 1.80
N TYR A 45 5.49 -10.93 2.03
CA TYR A 45 5.84 -9.51 2.11
C TYR A 45 5.54 -8.74 0.83
N MET A 46 5.77 -9.35 -0.34
CA MET A 46 5.45 -8.76 -1.63
C MET A 46 3.92 -8.59 -1.78
N SER A 47 3.12 -9.58 -1.37
CA SER A 47 1.66 -9.44 -1.36
C SER A 47 1.18 -8.31 -0.44
N MET A 48 1.80 -8.14 0.73
CA MET A 48 1.48 -7.05 1.66
C MET A 48 1.83 -5.67 1.08
N GLY A 49 3.03 -5.52 0.51
CA GLY A 49 3.45 -4.27 -0.14
C GLY A 49 2.55 -3.89 -1.33
N PHE A 50 2.01 -4.89 -2.02
CA PHE A 50 1.03 -4.68 -3.10
C PHE A 50 -0.31 -4.16 -2.54
N VAL A 51 -0.80 -4.74 -1.43
CA VAL A 51 -2.01 -4.27 -0.73
C VAL A 51 -1.84 -2.85 -0.22
N PHE A 52 -0.69 -2.48 0.35
CA PHE A 52 -0.43 -1.10 0.79
C PHE A 52 -0.45 -0.11 -0.38
N SER A 53 0.16 -0.48 -1.51
CA SER A 53 0.11 0.32 -2.74
C SER A 53 -1.32 0.49 -3.24
N PHE A 54 -2.13 -0.56 -3.20
CA PHE A 54 -3.55 -0.51 -3.56
C PHE A 54 -4.36 0.41 -2.63
N LEU A 55 -4.15 0.29 -1.31
CA LEU A 55 -4.82 1.15 -0.32
C LEU A 55 -4.47 2.62 -0.52
N TYR A 56 -3.21 2.93 -0.84
CA TYR A 56 -2.80 4.29 -1.19
C TYR A 56 -3.55 4.82 -2.41
N VAL A 57 -3.63 4.05 -3.50
CA VAL A 57 -4.32 4.49 -4.72
C VAL A 57 -5.83 4.62 -4.52
N LYS A 58 -6.44 3.77 -3.69
CA LYS A 58 -7.88 3.86 -3.40
C LYS A 58 -8.24 5.02 -2.49
N THR A 59 -7.43 5.30 -1.48
CA THR A 59 -7.77 6.27 -0.43
C THR A 59 -7.08 7.62 -0.61
N TYR A 60 -6.03 7.67 -1.44
CA TYR A 60 -5.17 8.83 -1.66
C TYR A 60 -4.58 9.42 -0.37
N ARG A 61 -4.41 8.58 0.65
CA ARG A 61 -3.90 8.97 1.97
C ARG A 61 -2.79 8.01 2.37
N ILE A 62 -1.60 8.55 2.67
CA ILE A 62 -0.45 7.76 3.16
C ILE A 62 -0.72 7.21 4.57
N ALA A 63 -1.55 7.90 5.36
CA ALA A 63 -1.95 7.43 6.69
C ALA A 63 -2.63 6.05 6.64
N VAL A 64 -3.43 5.75 5.60
CA VAL A 64 -4.16 4.47 5.50
C VAL A 64 -3.22 3.26 5.41
N PRO A 65 -2.27 3.17 4.46
CA PRO A 65 -1.31 2.07 4.43
C PRO A 65 -0.37 2.03 5.64
N ILE A 66 0.00 3.18 6.24
CA ILE A 66 0.80 3.21 7.48
C ILE A 66 0.04 2.54 8.62
N THR A 67 -1.21 2.96 8.85
CA THR A 67 -2.04 2.37 9.90
C THR A 67 -2.32 0.90 9.64
N ALA A 68 -2.59 0.51 8.39
CA ALA A 68 -2.75 -0.89 8.03
C ALA A 68 -1.50 -1.73 8.36
N HIS A 69 -0.31 -1.24 8.00
CA HIS A 69 0.94 -1.92 8.33
C HIS A 69 1.17 -2.04 9.84
N ALA A 70 0.97 -0.94 10.58
CA ALA A 70 1.11 -0.94 12.04
C ALA A 70 0.16 -1.94 12.73
N LEU A 71 -1.11 -2.01 12.26
CA LEU A 71 -2.08 -2.97 12.77
C LEU A 71 -1.70 -4.42 12.44
N MET A 72 -1.19 -4.67 11.23
CA MET A 72 -0.74 -6.00 10.82
C MET A 72 0.44 -6.49 11.65
N ASN A 73 1.36 -5.60 12.02
CA ASN A 73 2.50 -5.94 12.89
C ASN A 73 2.07 -6.37 14.31
N CYS A 74 0.80 -6.14 14.69
CA CYS A 74 0.26 -6.66 15.95
C CYS A 74 -0.22 -8.12 15.85
N LEU A 75 -0.42 -8.67 14.64
CA LEU A 75 -0.91 -10.05 14.48
C LEU A 75 0.04 -11.11 15.07
N PRO A 76 1.38 -11.01 14.93
CA PRO A 76 2.30 -11.93 15.60
C PRO A 76 2.23 -11.90 17.13
N LEU A 77 1.69 -10.82 17.73
CA LEU A 77 1.49 -10.80 19.19
C LEU A 77 0.43 -11.82 19.63
N LEU A 78 -0.50 -12.22 18.77
CA LEU A 78 -1.48 -13.26 19.11
C LEU A 78 -0.85 -14.66 19.20
N SER A 79 0.18 -14.96 18.41
CA SER A 79 0.84 -16.28 18.51
C SER A 79 1.63 -16.43 19.81
N LEU A 80 2.01 -15.32 20.45
CA LEU A 80 2.68 -15.32 21.75
C LEU A 80 1.77 -15.81 22.89
N PHE A 81 0.46 -15.55 22.83
CA PHE A 81 -0.48 -15.98 23.87
C PHE A 81 -0.86 -17.47 23.80
N ASN A 82 -0.54 -18.14 22.70
CA ASN A 82 -0.86 -19.54 22.47
C ASN A 82 0.37 -20.47 22.63
N SER A 83 1.43 -19.96 23.26
CA SER A 83 2.69 -20.67 23.53
C SER A 83 2.83 -20.98 25.02
#